data_AF-A0A2V1C8N1-F1
#
_entry.id   AF-A0A2V1C8N1-F1
#
_cell.length_a   1.000
_cell.length_b   1.000
_cell.length_c   1.000
_cell.angle_alpha   90.00
_cell.angle_beta   90.00
_cell.angle_gamma   90.00
#
_symmetry.space_group_name_H-M   'P 1'
#
loop_
_entity.id
_entity.type
_entity.pdbx_description
1 polymer ?
#
loop_
_entity_poly.entity_id
_entity_poly.type
_entity_poly.pdbx_seq_one_letter_code
_entity_poly.pdbx_strand_id
1 'polypeptide(L)'
;MCQGTTTTMSCDHILLHYTSRCESSVETQELCKDLQGPKNHIDDTCHKCHPPHAISEINREHDELHNRLMASLRSAKTREKVAEIQKAVQEAHMQRGKELRAASQLRWNGVVVWVPTDDIQ
;
A
#
# COMPACT_ATOMS: atom_id res chain seq x y z
N MET A 1 9.94 -3.87 31.24
CA MET A 1 9.14 -3.21 30.19
C MET A 1 10.06 -2.81 29.04
N CYS A 2 9.57 -2.84 27.81
CA CYS A 2 10.36 -2.46 26.65
C CYS A 2 10.53 -0.92 26.62
N GLN A 3 11.71 -0.44 26.26
CA GLN A 3 12.07 0.98 26.28
C GLN A 3 12.37 1.47 24.86
N GLY A 4 11.95 2.69 24.56
CA GLY A 4 12.21 3.29 23.27
C GLY A 4 11.29 4.46 22.93
N THR A 5 11.26 4.80 21.66
CA THR A 5 10.47 5.91 21.12
C THR A 5 9.38 5.37 20.21
N THR A 6 8.17 5.90 20.37
CA THR A 6 7.04 5.62 19.48
C THR A 6 6.76 6.87 18.66
N THR A 7 6.76 6.76 17.34
CA THR A 7 6.45 7.88 16.44
C THR A 7 5.26 7.51 15.56
N THR A 8 4.18 8.29 15.62
CA THR A 8 2.99 8.09 14.78
C THR A 8 3.06 8.98 13.55
N MET A 9 2.77 8.44 12.38
CA MET A 9 2.74 9.15 11.10
C MET A 9 1.32 9.63 10.76
N SER A 10 1.15 10.56 9.80
CA SER A 10 -0.18 11.03 9.34
C SER A 10 -1.01 9.95 8.65
N CYS A 11 -0.38 8.86 8.23
CA CYS A 11 -1.04 7.66 7.69
C CYS A 11 -1.38 6.60 8.77
N ASP A 12 -1.38 6.98 10.06
CA ASP A 12 -1.63 6.14 11.25
C ASP A 12 -0.63 4.99 11.46
N HIS A 13 0.39 4.86 10.60
CA HIS A 13 1.48 3.93 10.83
C HIS A 13 2.40 4.41 11.95
N ILE A 14 2.90 3.45 12.73
CA ILE A 14 3.72 3.68 13.91
C ILE A 14 5.13 3.16 13.65
N LEU A 15 6.13 4.02 13.88
CA LEU A 15 7.53 3.66 13.93
C LEU A 15 7.93 3.41 15.39
N LEU A 16 8.47 2.23 15.65
CA LEU A 16 8.95 1.83 16.98
C LEU A 16 10.48 1.77 16.96
N HIS A 17 11.14 2.65 17.71
CA HIS A 17 12.58 2.64 17.87
C HIS A 17 12.95 2.12 19.27
N TYR A 18 13.45 0.89 19.34
CA TYR A 18 13.81 0.25 20.60
C TYR A 18 15.19 0.71 21.07
N THR A 19 15.27 1.17 22.32
CA THR A 19 16.54 1.35 23.03
C THR A 19 16.87 0.13 23.87
N SER A 20 15.86 -0.55 24.42
CA SER A 20 16.02 -1.82 25.13
C SER A 20 14.76 -2.68 25.00
N ARG A 21 14.95 -3.99 24.80
CA ARG A 21 13.86 -4.96 24.74
C ARG A 21 13.61 -5.57 26.13
N CYS A 22 12.35 -5.85 26.40
CA CYS A 22 11.90 -6.56 27.59
C CYS A 22 12.00 -8.07 27.39
N GLU A 23 12.17 -8.80 28.50
CA GLU A 23 12.35 -10.26 28.52
C GLU A 23 11.29 -11.01 27.71
N SER A 24 10.01 -10.69 27.90
CA SER A 24 8.91 -11.28 27.13
C SER A 24 9.06 -11.10 25.60
N SER A 25 9.53 -9.94 25.12
CA SER A 25 9.75 -9.70 23.68
C SER A 25 10.98 -10.45 23.17
N VAL A 26 11.98 -10.69 24.02
CA VAL A 26 13.17 -11.48 23.69
C VAL A 26 12.83 -12.97 23.61
N GLU A 27 12.03 -13.48 24.54
CA GLU A 27 11.64 -14.89 24.59
C GLU A 27 10.67 -15.27 23.46
N THR A 28 9.65 -14.45 23.24
CA THR A 28 8.61 -14.72 22.23
C THR A 28 9.01 -14.28 20.82
N GLN A 29 10.06 -13.45 20.70
CA GLN A 29 10.43 -12.74 19.46
C GLN A 29 9.32 -11.82 18.93
N GLU A 30 8.25 -11.57 19.70
CA GLU A 30 7.18 -10.66 19.31
C GLU A 30 7.57 -9.20 19.57
N LEU A 31 7.09 -8.31 18.72
CA LEU A 31 7.31 -6.87 18.87
C LEU A 31 6.35 -6.31 19.94
N CYS A 32 6.92 -5.73 20.99
CA CYS A 32 6.17 -4.99 22.00
C CYS A 32 5.71 -3.63 21.44
N LYS A 33 4.40 -3.45 21.27
CA LYS A 33 3.84 -2.22 20.69
C LYS A 33 3.78 -1.03 21.66
N ASP A 34 3.85 -1.30 22.95
CA ASP A 34 3.77 -0.29 24.00
C ASP A 34 5.16 -0.05 24.63
N LEU A 35 5.91 0.86 24.01
CA LEU A 35 7.23 1.27 24.49
C LEU A 35 7.09 2.34 25.56
N GLN A 36 7.87 2.19 26.63
CA GLN A 36 8.08 3.25 27.60
C GLN A 36 9.09 4.25 27.04
N GLY A 37 8.68 5.51 26.91
CA GLY A 37 9.50 6.61 26.42
C GLY A 37 8.72 7.65 25.62
N PRO A 38 9.41 8.52 24.87
CA PRO A 38 8.78 9.62 24.15
C PRO A 38 7.79 9.14 23.09
N LYS A 39 6.67 9.86 22.97
CA LYS A 39 5.67 9.68 21.92
C LYS A 39 5.69 10.89 20.99
N ASN A 40 6.13 10.67 19.75
CA ASN A 40 6.26 11.70 18.75
C ASN A 40 5.19 11.56 17.66
N HIS A 41 4.98 12.63 16.92
CA HIS A 41 4.19 12.64 15.71
C HIS A 41 5.00 13.29 14.58
N ILE A 42 4.95 12.70 13.39
CA ILE A 42 5.53 13.27 12.17
C ILE A 42 4.40 13.47 11.18
N ASP A 43 4.32 14.68 10.62
CA ASP A 43 3.38 15.01 9.55
C ASP A 43 3.92 14.57 8.18
N ASP A 44 4.03 13.25 8.02
CA ASP A 44 4.45 12.61 6.78
C ASP A 44 3.77 11.23 6.67
N THR A 45 3.85 10.63 5.49
CA THR A 45 3.30 9.31 5.18
C THR A 45 4.43 8.30 4.96
N CYS A 46 4.21 7.04 5.31
CA CYS A 46 5.19 6.00 4.99
C CYS A 46 5.24 5.76 3.47
N HIS A 47 6.32 5.14 2.98
CA HIS A 47 6.49 4.91 1.54
C HIS A 47 5.29 4.19 0.88
N LYS A 48 4.61 3.28 1.62
CA LYS A 48 3.44 2.55 1.12
C LYS A 48 2.18 3.41 1.02
N CYS A 49 2.06 4.42 1.89
CA CYS A 49 0.92 5.33 1.93
C CYS A 49 1.16 6.60 1.12
N HIS A 50 2.40 6.85 0.71
CA HIS A 50 2.74 8.00 -0.11
C HIS A 50 2.12 7.84 -1.51
N PRO A 51 1.19 8.72 -1.95
CA PRO A 51 0.40 8.48 -3.16
C PRO A 51 1.20 8.25 -4.43
N PRO A 52 2.25 9.04 -4.75
CA PRO A 52 3.06 8.78 -5.94
C PRO A 52 3.63 7.36 -5.96
N HIS A 53 4.12 6.87 -4.82
CA HIS A 53 4.65 5.52 -4.72
C HIS A 53 3.54 4.46 -4.79
N ALA A 54 2.43 4.65 -4.07
CA ALA A 54 1.30 3.72 -4.09
C ALA A 54 0.70 3.58 -5.50
N ILE A 55 0.52 4.70 -6.21
CA ILE A 55 0.02 4.73 -7.59
C ILE A 55 1.01 4.03 -8.53
N SER A 56 2.31 4.28 -8.38
CA SER A 56 3.34 3.61 -9.17
C SER A 56 3.28 2.09 -9.01
N GLU A 57 3.16 1.59 -7.77
CA GLU A 57 3.05 0.15 -7.51
C GLU A 57 1.76 -0.45 -8.08
N ILE A 58 0.60 0.21 -7.90
CA ILE A 58 -0.67 -0.24 -8.48
C ILE A 58 -0.57 -0.35 -10.01
N ASN A 59 0.08 0.61 -10.66
CA ASN A 59 0.29 0.58 -12.11
C ASN A 59 1.20 -0.58 -12.51
N ARG A 60 2.33 -0.77 -11.81
CA ARG A 60 3.27 -1.87 -12.06
C ARG A 60 2.58 -3.23 -11.94
N GLU A 61 1.82 -3.45 -10.87
CA GLU A 61 1.11 -4.70 -10.64
C GLU A 61 0.03 -4.97 -11.71
N HIS A 62 -0.69 -3.92 -12.12
CA HIS A 62 -1.68 -4.01 -13.19
C HIS A 62 -1.03 -4.32 -14.53
N ASP A 63 0.08 -3.68 -14.89
CA ASP A 63 0.80 -3.92 -16.14
C ASP A 63 1.33 -5.35 -16.20
N GLU A 64 1.89 -5.87 -15.11
CA GLU A 64 2.34 -7.26 -14.98
C GLU A 64 1.18 -8.25 -15.15
N LEU A 65 0.03 -7.99 -14.51
CA LEU A 65 -1.16 -8.83 -14.65
C LEU A 65 -1.72 -8.77 -16.08
N HIS A 66 -1.84 -7.57 -16.65
CA HIS A 66 -2.35 -7.34 -17.99
C HIS A 66 -1.48 -8.04 -19.04
N ASN A 67 -0.16 -7.93 -18.92
CA ASN A 67 0.78 -8.62 -19.81
C ASN A 67 0.62 -10.15 -19.75
N ARG A 68 0.43 -10.72 -18.54
CA ARG A 68 0.15 -12.15 -18.37
C ARG A 68 -1.18 -12.55 -19.02
N LEU A 69 -2.25 -11.80 -18.79
CA LEU A 69 -3.56 -12.08 -19.38
C LEU A 69 -3.54 -11.96 -20.90
N MET A 70 -2.85 -10.98 -21.46
CA MET A 70 -2.69 -10.83 -22.91
C MET A 70 -1.85 -11.96 -23.52
N ALA A 71 -0.83 -12.45 -22.82
CA ALA A 71 -0.10 -13.63 -23.24
C ALA A 71 -1.00 -14.89 -23.25
N SER A 72 -1.85 -15.06 -22.23
CA SER A 72 -2.86 -16.13 -22.20
C SER A 72 -3.91 -15.98 -23.31
N LEU A 73 -4.32 -14.76 -23.63
CA LEU A 73 -5.29 -14.48 -24.69
C LEU A 73 -4.74 -14.91 -26.06
N ARG A 74 -3.45 -14.61 -26.33
CA ARG A 74 -2.77 -15.01 -27.57
C ARG A 74 -2.63 -16.53 -27.72
N SER A 75 -2.56 -17.28 -26.61
CA SER A 75 -2.42 -18.74 -26.63
C SER A 75 -3.75 -19.50 -26.51
N ALA A 76 -4.86 -18.79 -26.27
CA ALA A 76 -6.18 -19.40 -26.13
C ALA A 76 -6.67 -20.00 -27.47
N LYS A 77 -7.11 -21.26 -27.42
CA LYS A 77 -7.57 -22.01 -28.61
C LYS A 77 -9.10 -22.12 -28.71
N THR A 78 -9.82 -21.80 -27.63
CA THR A 78 -11.27 -21.95 -27.56
C THR A 78 -11.94 -20.61 -27.31
N ARG A 79 -13.18 -20.46 -27.79
CA ARG A 79 -13.95 -19.22 -27.61
C ARG A 79 -14.29 -18.99 -26.14
N GLU A 80 -14.56 -20.06 -25.41
CA GLU A 80 -14.82 -20.04 -23.97
C GLU A 80 -13.62 -19.46 -23.22
N LYS A 81 -12.40 -19.92 -23.57
CA LYS A 81 -11.19 -19.45 -22.88
C LYS A 81 -10.86 -18.00 -23.20
N VAL A 82 -11.11 -17.58 -24.44
CA VAL A 82 -11.00 -16.16 -24.84
C VAL A 82 -11.96 -15.29 -24.02
N ALA A 83 -13.22 -15.69 -23.90
CA ALA A 83 -14.22 -14.95 -23.13
C ALA A 83 -13.87 -14.86 -21.64
N GLU A 84 -13.39 -15.95 -21.03
CA GLU A 84 -12.92 -15.96 -19.64
C GLU A 84 -11.79 -14.95 -19.42
N ILE A 85 -10.79 -14.95 -20.31
CA ILE A 85 -9.63 -14.05 -20.18
C ILE A 85 -10.04 -12.59 -20.40
N GLN A 86 -10.92 -12.32 -21.37
CA GLN A 86 -11.46 -10.98 -21.60
C GLN A 86 -12.21 -10.44 -20.37
N LYS A 87 -13.00 -11.30 -19.71
CA LYS A 87 -13.65 -10.95 -18.45
C LYS A 87 -12.63 -10.63 -17.35
N ALA A 88 -11.61 -11.46 -17.18
CA ALA A 88 -10.54 -11.22 -16.20
C ALA A 88 -9.79 -9.89 -16.46
N VAL A 89 -9.55 -9.53 -17.73
CA VAL A 89 -8.95 -8.24 -18.10
C VAL A 89 -9.85 -7.07 -17.67
N GLN A 90 -11.15 -7.15 -17.94
CA GLN A 90 -12.09 -6.11 -17.53
C GLN A 90 -12.15 -5.96 -16.00
N GLU A 91 -12.19 -7.08 -15.27
CA GLU A 91 -12.16 -7.09 -13.81
C GLU A 91 -10.88 -6.45 -13.27
N ALA A 92 -9.72 -6.75 -13.86
CA ALA A 92 -8.45 -6.15 -13.48
C ALA A 92 -8.43 -4.63 -13.70
N HIS A 93 -9.00 -4.12 -14.80
CA HIS A 93 -9.14 -2.67 -15.02
C HIS A 93 -10.06 -2.00 -14.01
N MET A 94 -11.20 -2.63 -13.70
CA MET A 94 -12.14 -2.12 -12.69
C MET A 94 -11.49 -2.07 -11.30
N GLN A 95 -10.73 -3.11 -10.95
CA GLN A 95 -10.02 -3.20 -9.68
C GLN A 95 -8.92 -2.13 -9.57
N ARG A 96 -8.07 -1.99 -10.59
CA ARG A 96 -7.08 -0.89 -10.65
C ARG A 96 -7.74 0.48 -10.46
N GLY A 97 -8.87 0.73 -11.12
CA GLY A 97 -9.59 2.00 -10.98
C GLY A 97 -10.09 2.26 -9.54
N LYS A 98 -10.47 1.22 -8.80
CA LYS A 98 -10.82 1.35 -7.37
C LYS A 98 -9.60 1.64 -6.51
N GLU A 99 -8.49 0.95 -6.75
CA GLU A 99 -7.25 1.10 -6.01
C GLU A 99 -6.62 2.48 -6.23
N LEU A 100 -6.60 2.97 -7.47
CA LEU A 100 -6.12 4.33 -7.78
C LEU A 100 -6.94 5.40 -7.08
N ARG A 101 -8.27 5.27 -7.04
CA ARG A 101 -9.15 6.19 -6.30
C ARG A 101 -8.91 6.14 -4.80
N ALA A 102 -8.55 4.99 -4.25
CA ALA A 102 -8.20 4.87 -2.84
C ALA A 102 -6.81 5.45 -2.55
N ALA A 103 -5.84 5.22 -3.44
CA ALA A 103 -4.46 5.72 -3.31
C ALA A 103 -4.36 7.24 -3.49
N SER A 104 -5.23 7.85 -4.31
CA SER A 104 -5.26 9.30 -4.50
C SER A 104 -5.92 10.06 -3.33
N GLN A 105 -6.58 9.36 -2.40
CA GLN A 105 -7.12 9.94 -1.19
C GLN A 105 -6.00 10.06 -0.14
N LEU A 106 -5.27 11.17 -0.17
CA LEU A 106 -4.33 11.50 0.89
C LEU A 106 -5.11 11.98 2.11
N ARG A 107 -5.07 11.23 3.20
CA ARG A 107 -5.56 11.72 4.50
C ARG A 107 -4.46 12.57 5.12
N TRP A 108 -4.65 13.89 5.12
CA TRP A 108 -3.76 14.84 5.77
C TRP A 108 -4.56 15.55 6.87
N ASN A 109 -4.20 15.33 8.14
CA ASN A 109 -4.87 15.95 9.30
C ASN A 109 -6.42 15.80 9.32
N GLY A 110 -6.94 14.64 8.91
CA GLY A 110 -8.39 14.38 8.83
C GLY A 110 -9.10 15.00 7.62
N VAL A 111 -8.36 15.67 6.74
CA VAL A 111 -8.84 16.21 5.46
C VAL A 111 -8.38 15.30 4.33
N VAL A 112 -9.27 14.95 3.41
CA VAL A 112 -8.92 14.27 2.17
C VAL A 112 -8.37 15.32 1.21
N VAL A 113 -7.05 15.36 1.05
CA VAL A 113 -6.39 16.17 0.03
C VAL A 113 -6.26 15.30 -1.22
N TRP A 114 -6.98 15.68 -2.27
CA TRP A 114 -6.72 15.15 -3.60
C TRP A 114 -5.38 15.70 -4.05
N VAL A 115 -4.39 14.84 -4.24
CA VAL A 115 -3.19 15.26 -4.98
C VAL A 115 -3.67 15.60 -6.39
N PRO A 116 -3.50 16.84 -6.87
CA PRO A 116 -3.71 17.13 -8.28
C PRO A 116 -2.79 16.20 -9.05
N THR A 117 -3.34 15.30 -9.85
CA THR A 117 -2.57 14.77 -10.97
C THR A 117 -2.43 15.96 -11.89
N ASP A 118 -1.35 16.72 -11.76
CA ASP A 118 -1.05 17.77 -12.73
C ASP A 118 -1.21 17.17 -14.12
N ASP A 119 -2.09 17.77 -14.91
CA ASP A 119 -2.34 17.38 -16.27
C ASP A 119 -0.99 17.36 -17.02
N ILE A 120 -0.80 16.24 -17.69
CA ILE A 120 0.26 15.95 -18.65
C ILE A 120 0.59 17.20 -19.48
N GLN A 121 1.87 17.56 -19.54
CA GLN A 121 2.48 18.13 -20.75
C GLN A 121 3.62 17.23 -21.21
#